data_AF-A0A8T0MT77-F1
#
_entry.id   AF-A0A8T0MT77-F1
#
_cell.length_a   1.000
_cell.length_b   1.000
_cell.length_c   1.000
_cell.angle_alpha   90.00
_cell.angle_beta   90.00
_cell.angle_gamma   90.00
#
_symmetry.space_group_name_H-M   'P 1'
#
loop_
_entity.id
_entity.type
_entity.pdbx_description
1 polymer ?
#
loop_
_entity_poly.entity_id
_entity_poly.type
_entity_poly.pdbx_seq_one_letter_code
_entity_poly.pdbx_strand_id
1 'polypeptide(L)'
;MPSSTVGGGGKPSRSSSAIVADTSSGYHILRIDGYSRTKGLPTGERLVSRPFIVGGHRWCICYYPNGQSSQYADCISLFVAIVGTATKAVKAQIQFRFIDEVEVGEEGPSLTSEEVNFEGSIGWGNGDFIKRQELETSKHLRDDSFTVRCDIVVINEFRTEGTADAATPAFVTVPSSNLHQHLGDLLLTEKGADVVFDVGGVTFAAHRCVLATRSPVFSAELFGTMKESDAAGVVRVDEMEARVFKALLYFVYTDLFPEPRKGEEEEDVVCQHLLVAADRYNLERLKLMCEDRLCKYVDVGTVATILTLAEQHYCPGLKKACFEFLSSGANLRAVAAGEGFKHLSRSCPSIMEELVVMLGK
;
A
#
# COMPACT_ATOMS: atom_id res chain seq x y z
N MET A 1 63.24 13.09 46.07
CA MET A 1 62.14 12.19 45.66
C MET A 1 61.42 12.84 44.48
N PRO A 2 61.39 12.24 43.29
CA PRO A 2 60.41 12.59 42.27
C PRO A 2 59.23 11.63 42.36
N SER A 3 58.02 12.19 42.50
CA SER A 3 56.77 11.43 42.38
C SER A 3 56.44 11.19 40.91
N SER A 4 56.14 9.93 40.61
CA SER A 4 55.57 9.42 39.39
C SER A 4 54.15 9.93 39.14
N THR A 5 53.85 10.40 37.92
CA THR A 5 52.47 10.57 37.45
C THR A 5 52.25 9.60 36.29
N VAL A 6 51.41 8.59 36.54
CA VAL A 6 50.99 7.56 35.59
C VAL A 6 49.97 8.15 34.62
N GLY A 7 50.16 7.87 33.33
CA GLY A 7 49.26 8.28 32.25
C GLY A 7 47.93 7.53 32.27
N GLY A 8 46.84 8.28 32.18
CA GLY A 8 45.51 7.78 31.87
C GLY A 8 45.15 8.08 30.42
N GLY A 9 45.59 7.24 29.49
CA GLY A 9 45.12 7.29 28.09
C GLY A 9 43.71 6.70 28.01
N GLY A 10 42.69 7.57 27.99
CA GLY A 10 41.31 7.15 27.70
C GLY A 10 41.23 6.51 26.32
N LYS A 11 40.67 5.29 26.22
CA LYS A 11 40.42 4.66 24.92
C LYS A 11 39.50 5.57 24.09
N PRO A 12 39.82 5.82 22.82
CA PRO A 12 38.97 6.65 21.97
C PRO A 12 37.64 5.93 21.71
N SER A 13 36.53 6.62 21.97
CA SER A 13 35.20 6.17 21.54
C SER A 13 35.15 6.20 20.01
N ARG A 14 34.93 5.03 19.41
CA ARG A 14 34.63 4.91 17.98
C ARG A 14 33.14 5.05 17.78
N SER A 15 32.78 5.92 16.83
CA SER A 15 31.44 6.01 16.26
C SER A 15 31.55 5.65 14.78
N SER A 16 30.63 4.83 14.28
CA SER A 16 30.47 4.53 12.87
C SER A 16 28.99 4.58 12.51
N SER A 17 28.68 5.20 11.39
CA SER A 17 27.36 5.17 10.77
C SER A 17 27.47 4.57 9.37
N ALA A 18 26.40 3.93 8.92
CA ALA A 18 26.26 3.47 7.55
C ALA A 18 25.01 4.11 6.93
N ILE A 19 25.11 4.42 5.64
CA ILE A 19 23.96 4.80 4.81
C ILE A 19 23.54 3.51 4.12
N VAL A 20 22.39 2.95 4.51
CA VAL A 20 21.87 1.70 3.97
C VAL A 20 20.74 2.02 3.00
N ALA A 21 20.83 1.48 1.78
CA ALA A 21 19.71 1.46 0.84
C ALA A 21 18.77 0.33 1.25
N ASP A 22 17.59 0.67 1.78
CA ASP A 22 16.53 -0.31 2.01
C ASP A 22 16.08 -0.83 0.63
N THR A 23 16.08 -2.14 0.43
CA THR A 23 15.73 -2.73 -0.88
C THR A 23 14.72 -3.86 -0.70
N SER A 24 13.75 -3.91 -1.61
CA SER A 24 12.78 -4.99 -1.69
C SER A 24 12.97 -5.75 -3.00
N SER A 25 13.29 -7.05 -2.91
CA SER A 25 13.53 -7.89 -4.09
C SER A 25 12.40 -8.90 -4.32
N GLY A 26 12.20 -9.26 -5.58
CA GLY A 26 11.24 -10.27 -6.00
C GLY A 26 11.44 -10.64 -7.47
N TYR A 27 10.69 -11.62 -7.96
CA TYR A 27 10.76 -12.03 -9.36
C TYR A 27 9.41 -12.48 -9.91
N HIS A 28 9.27 -12.42 -11.23
CA HIS A 28 8.11 -12.93 -11.96
C HIS A 28 8.57 -13.84 -13.10
N ILE A 29 7.84 -14.93 -13.32
CA ILE A 29 8.09 -15.89 -14.39
C ILE A 29 6.97 -15.75 -15.42
N LEU A 30 7.32 -15.30 -16.62
CA LEU A 30 6.42 -15.20 -17.76
C LEU A 30 6.71 -16.34 -18.72
N ARG A 31 5.74 -17.25 -18.86
CA ARG A 31 5.76 -18.31 -19.86
C ARG A 31 4.93 -17.89 -21.07
N ILE A 32 5.52 -18.01 -22.26
CA ILE A 32 4.88 -17.77 -23.53
C ILE A 32 4.63 -19.13 -24.16
N ASP A 33 3.36 -19.54 -24.21
CA ASP A 33 2.93 -20.75 -24.90
C ASP A 33 2.35 -20.40 -26.27
N GLY A 34 2.76 -21.12 -27.32
CA GLY A 34 2.30 -20.87 -28.68
C GLY A 34 3.03 -19.71 -29.37
N TYR A 35 4.34 -19.58 -29.17
CA TYR A 35 5.21 -18.55 -29.74
C TYR A 35 5.00 -18.35 -31.25
N SER A 36 4.85 -19.44 -32.01
CA SER A 36 4.61 -19.39 -33.45
C SER A 36 3.39 -18.54 -33.83
N ARG A 37 2.37 -18.52 -32.97
CA ARG A 37 1.12 -17.76 -33.16
C ARG A 37 1.30 -16.29 -32.80
N THR A 38 2.16 -15.96 -31.83
CA THR A 38 2.40 -14.57 -31.43
C THR A 38 3.07 -13.77 -32.55
N LYS A 39 3.82 -14.43 -33.44
CA LYS A 39 4.42 -13.83 -34.65
C LYS A 39 3.40 -13.26 -35.63
N GLY A 40 2.11 -13.58 -35.51
CA GLY A 40 1.04 -12.96 -36.31
C GLY A 40 0.74 -11.51 -35.93
N LEU A 41 1.24 -11.01 -34.79
CA LEU A 41 1.03 -9.62 -34.38
C LEU A 41 1.85 -8.64 -35.24
N PRO A 42 1.33 -7.45 -35.57
CA PRO A 42 2.13 -6.41 -36.20
C PRO A 42 3.35 -6.00 -35.36
N THR A 43 4.40 -5.49 -36.00
CA THR A 43 5.48 -4.79 -35.29
C THR A 43 4.92 -3.61 -34.51
N GLY A 44 5.36 -3.44 -33.26
CA GLY A 44 4.86 -2.42 -32.32
C GLY A 44 3.64 -2.87 -31.49
N GLU A 45 3.03 -4.01 -31.79
CA GLU A 45 1.97 -4.58 -30.95
C GLU A 45 2.53 -5.46 -29.84
N ARG A 46 1.94 -5.38 -28.64
CA ARG A 46 2.37 -6.14 -27.46
C ARG A 46 1.31 -7.05 -26.89
N LEU A 47 1.79 -8.10 -26.24
CA LEU A 47 1.07 -8.87 -25.25
C LEU A 47 1.56 -8.46 -23.86
N VAL A 48 0.63 -8.33 -22.90
CA VAL A 48 0.96 -7.89 -21.54
C VAL A 48 0.71 -9.03 -20.57
N SER A 49 1.66 -9.29 -19.67
CA SER A 49 1.50 -10.28 -18.60
C SER A 49 0.37 -9.88 -17.65
N ARG A 50 -0.09 -10.84 -16.85
CA ARG A 50 -0.89 -10.46 -15.68
C ARG A 50 -0.06 -9.58 -14.73
N PRO A 51 -0.68 -8.60 -14.06
CA PRO A 51 0.02 -7.79 -13.08
C PRO A 51 0.54 -8.63 -11.90
N PHE A 52 1.71 -8.28 -11.38
CA PHE A 52 2.33 -8.91 -10.20
C PHE A 52 2.90 -7.85 -9.25
N ILE A 53 3.22 -8.22 -8.01
CA ILE A 53 3.63 -7.25 -6.97
C ILE A 53 5.07 -7.54 -6.52
N VAL A 54 5.92 -6.52 -6.57
CA VAL A 54 7.28 -6.53 -5.99
C VAL A 54 7.54 -5.17 -5.34
N GLY A 55 8.06 -5.17 -4.11
CA GLY A 55 8.34 -3.94 -3.35
C GLY A 55 7.13 -3.05 -3.11
N GLY A 56 5.93 -3.65 -2.96
CA GLY A 56 4.68 -2.90 -2.79
C GLY A 56 4.14 -2.24 -4.07
N HIS A 57 4.86 -2.35 -5.20
CA HIS A 57 4.45 -1.81 -6.49
C HIS A 57 3.90 -2.90 -7.40
N ARG A 58 2.91 -2.53 -8.22
CA ARG A 58 2.27 -3.42 -9.19
C ARG A 58 2.96 -3.28 -10.55
N TRP A 59 3.50 -4.36 -11.06
CA TRP A 59 4.28 -4.42 -12.29
C TRP A 59 3.59 -5.28 -13.34
N CYS A 60 3.91 -5.07 -14.61
CA CYS A 60 3.61 -5.99 -15.71
C CYS A 60 4.79 -6.07 -16.68
N ILE A 61 4.85 -7.17 -17.44
CA ILE A 61 5.81 -7.36 -18.52
C ILE A 61 5.08 -7.19 -19.86
N CYS A 62 5.60 -6.31 -20.71
CA CYS A 62 5.19 -6.10 -22.08
C CYS A 62 6.10 -6.90 -23.00
N TYR A 63 5.52 -7.86 -23.71
CA TYR A 63 6.20 -8.73 -24.67
C TYR A 63 5.80 -8.36 -26.10
N TYR A 64 6.80 -8.03 -26.92
CA TYR A 64 6.66 -7.68 -28.32
C TYR A 64 7.29 -8.78 -29.18
N PRO A 65 6.49 -9.68 -29.79
CA PRO A 65 7.04 -10.77 -30.59
C PRO A 65 7.77 -10.29 -31.85
N ASN A 66 7.34 -9.14 -32.40
CA ASN A 66 7.85 -8.58 -33.66
C ASN A 66 8.50 -7.21 -33.51
N GLY A 67 9.15 -6.97 -32.36
CA GLY A 67 9.81 -5.72 -32.04
C GLY A 67 8.86 -4.62 -31.56
N GLN A 68 9.35 -3.76 -30.68
CA GLN A 68 8.62 -2.57 -30.22
C GLN A 68 8.57 -1.45 -31.27
N SER A 69 9.49 -1.44 -32.23
CA SER A 69 9.46 -0.49 -33.35
C SER A 69 9.99 -1.15 -34.62
N SER A 70 9.83 -0.48 -35.75
CA SER A 70 10.36 -0.96 -37.04
C SER A 70 11.87 -1.21 -37.02
N GLN A 71 12.62 -0.49 -36.16
CA GLN A 71 14.06 -0.68 -35.99
C GLN A 71 14.41 -2.04 -35.37
N TYR A 72 13.51 -2.62 -34.57
CA TYR A 72 13.70 -3.88 -33.87
C TYR A 72 12.80 -5.00 -34.43
N ALA A 73 12.33 -4.84 -35.67
CA ALA A 73 11.30 -5.69 -36.25
C ALA A 73 11.69 -7.17 -36.39
N ASP A 74 12.97 -7.52 -36.33
CA ASP A 74 13.53 -8.88 -36.34
C ASP A 74 13.79 -9.46 -34.93
N CYS A 75 13.60 -8.65 -33.89
CA CYS A 75 13.83 -9.01 -32.50
C CYS A 75 12.52 -9.28 -31.73
N ILE A 76 12.67 -9.98 -30.61
CA ILE A 76 11.72 -9.92 -29.51
C ILE A 76 12.13 -8.78 -28.59
N SER A 77 11.17 -7.94 -28.21
CA SER A 77 11.40 -6.91 -27.20
C SER A 77 10.65 -7.23 -25.91
N LEU A 78 11.29 -6.96 -24.77
CA LEU A 78 10.71 -7.13 -23.44
C LEU A 78 10.86 -5.84 -22.65
N PHE A 79 9.77 -5.41 -22.05
CA PHE A 79 9.76 -4.27 -21.14
C PHE A 79 9.01 -4.62 -19.86
N VAL A 80 9.46 -4.08 -18.74
CA VAL A 80 8.72 -4.05 -17.48
C VAL A 80 8.15 -2.64 -17.29
N ALA A 81 6.92 -2.55 -16.81
CA ALA A 81 6.28 -1.28 -16.51
C ALA A 81 5.50 -1.38 -15.19
N ILE A 82 5.32 -0.23 -14.54
CA ILE A 82 4.41 -0.11 -13.40
C ILE A 82 2.97 0.02 -13.93
N VAL A 83 2.06 -0.72 -13.32
CA VAL A 83 0.63 -0.71 -13.64
C VAL A 83 -0.04 0.38 -12.81
N GLY A 84 -0.49 1.45 -13.47
CA GLY A 84 -1.06 2.64 -12.83
C GLY A 84 -0.06 3.80 -12.77
N THR A 85 -0.53 4.97 -12.36
CA THR A 85 0.31 6.15 -12.19
C THR A 85 0.97 6.12 -10.82
N ALA A 86 2.27 5.82 -10.78
CA ALA A 86 3.04 6.01 -9.55
C ALA A 86 3.09 7.52 -9.23
N THR A 87 2.59 7.91 -8.05
CA THR A 87 2.60 9.32 -7.60
C THR A 87 3.98 9.80 -7.16
N LYS A 88 4.93 8.87 -7.00
CA LYS A 88 6.36 9.10 -6.74
C LYS A 88 7.17 8.19 -7.65
N ALA A 89 8.30 8.69 -8.12
CA ALA A 89 9.22 7.92 -8.96
C ALA A 89 9.78 6.71 -8.18
N VAL A 90 9.70 5.52 -8.78
CA VAL A 90 10.16 4.26 -8.16
C VAL A 90 11.52 3.92 -8.73
N LYS A 91 12.54 3.80 -7.88
CA LYS A 91 13.87 3.35 -8.30
C LYS A 91 13.95 1.84 -8.23
N ALA A 92 14.32 1.18 -9.32
CA ALA A 92 14.51 -0.26 -9.32
C ALA A 92 15.61 -0.72 -10.27
N GLN A 93 16.24 -1.83 -9.93
CA GLN A 93 17.10 -2.61 -10.82
C GLN A 93 16.31 -3.82 -11.33
N ILE A 94 16.41 -4.09 -12.64
CA ILE A 94 15.63 -5.10 -13.35
C ILE A 94 16.59 -6.04 -14.06
N GLN A 95 16.33 -7.34 -13.99
CA GLN A 95 17.04 -8.32 -14.79
C GLN A 95 16.06 -9.25 -15.51
N PHE A 96 16.22 -9.38 -16.83
CA PHE A 96 15.55 -10.40 -17.63
C PHE A 96 16.50 -11.55 -17.94
N ARG A 97 16.02 -12.79 -17.84
CA ARG A 97 16.78 -13.99 -18.22
C ARG A 97 15.88 -15.14 -18.61
N PHE A 98 16.32 -16.00 -19.53
CA PHE A 98 15.62 -17.23 -19.83
C PHE A 98 15.73 -18.23 -18.66
N ILE A 99 14.67 -19.02 -18.44
CA ILE A 99 14.73 -20.20 -17.58
C ILE A 99 14.40 -21.41 -18.45
N ASP A 100 15.30 -22.39 -18.48
CA ASP A 100 15.02 -23.71 -19.03
C ASP A 100 14.40 -24.58 -17.92
N GLU A 101 13.33 -25.34 -18.20
CA GLU A 101 12.64 -26.22 -17.22
C GLU A 101 13.53 -27.36 -16.64
N VAL A 102 14.81 -27.41 -17.02
CA VAL A 102 15.80 -28.36 -16.50
C VAL A 102 16.94 -27.58 -15.87
N GLU A 103 16.98 -27.54 -14.54
CA GLU A 103 18.11 -27.03 -13.77
C GLU A 103 19.40 -27.81 -14.10
N VAL A 104 20.23 -27.33 -15.02
CA VAL A 104 21.69 -27.49 -14.96
C VAL A 104 22.38 -26.32 -15.69
N GLY A 105 22.88 -25.36 -14.90
CA GLY A 105 24.28 -24.91 -15.03
C GLY A 105 24.75 -24.13 -16.27
N GLU A 106 23.90 -23.55 -17.09
CA GLU A 106 24.34 -22.58 -18.11
C GLU A 106 23.48 -21.31 -18.12
N GLU A 107 24.14 -20.17 -17.91
CA GLU A 107 23.54 -18.83 -17.99
C GLU A 107 23.18 -18.52 -19.44
N GLY A 108 21.87 -18.53 -19.76
CA GLY A 108 21.38 -17.95 -21.01
C GLY A 108 21.56 -16.43 -21.06
N PRO A 109 21.22 -15.77 -22.18
CA PRO A 109 21.28 -14.31 -22.29
C PRO A 109 20.54 -13.67 -21.11
N SER A 110 21.26 -12.86 -20.35
CA SER A 110 20.71 -12.09 -19.25
C SER A 110 20.93 -10.61 -19.52
N LEU A 111 19.89 -9.82 -19.30
CA LEU A 111 19.93 -8.37 -19.43
C LEU A 111 19.67 -7.78 -18.06
N THR A 112 20.66 -7.10 -17.50
CA THR A 112 20.55 -6.41 -16.22
C THR A 112 20.58 -4.90 -16.46
N SER A 113 19.67 -4.17 -15.83
CA SER A 113 19.63 -2.72 -15.85
C SER A 113 20.61 -2.12 -14.83
N GLU A 114 21.06 -0.89 -15.07
CA GLU A 114 21.47 -0.01 -13.98
C GLU A 114 20.24 0.42 -13.15
N GLU A 115 20.40 1.31 -12.17
CA GLU A 115 19.24 1.86 -11.45
C GLU A 115 18.34 2.63 -12.41
N VAL A 116 17.10 2.18 -12.55
CA VAL A 116 16.09 2.82 -13.40
C VAL A 116 15.07 3.53 -12.54
N ASN A 117 14.75 4.77 -12.92
CA ASN A 117 13.71 5.56 -12.27
C ASN A 117 12.41 5.45 -13.06
N PHE A 118 11.41 4.79 -12.48
CA PHE A 118 10.08 4.61 -13.06
C PHE A 118 9.18 5.78 -12.60
N GLU A 119 9.12 6.83 -13.42
CA GLU A 119 8.23 7.99 -13.23
C GLU A 119 7.19 8.01 -14.36
N GLY A 120 5.90 7.99 -14.01
CA GLY A 120 4.81 7.90 -14.99
C GLY A 120 4.66 6.51 -15.63
N SER A 121 4.08 6.44 -16.85
CA SER A 121 3.84 5.19 -17.57
C SER A 121 5.04 4.68 -18.38
N ILE A 122 6.24 5.21 -18.12
CA ILE A 122 7.45 4.87 -18.86
C ILE A 122 7.99 3.55 -18.31
N GLY A 123 7.90 2.49 -19.11
CA GLY A 123 8.51 1.20 -18.81
C GLY A 123 10.00 1.17 -19.19
N TRP A 124 10.73 0.22 -18.63
CA TRP A 124 12.12 -0.07 -18.97
C TRP A 124 12.24 -1.44 -19.60
N GLY A 125 13.12 -1.61 -20.57
CA GLY A 125 13.29 -2.88 -21.23
C GLY A 125 14.31 -2.80 -22.33
N ASN A 126 14.34 -3.85 -23.14
CA ASN A 126 15.21 -3.92 -24.29
C ASN A 126 14.42 -4.16 -25.58
N GLY A 127 14.65 -3.28 -26.55
CA GLY A 127 14.15 -3.39 -27.91
C GLY A 127 14.70 -4.59 -28.66
N ASP A 128 15.94 -4.99 -28.40
CA ASP A 128 16.63 -6.09 -29.09
C ASP A 128 16.99 -7.27 -28.17
N PHE A 129 16.14 -7.56 -27.18
CA PHE A 129 16.41 -8.59 -26.15
C PHE A 129 16.95 -9.91 -26.70
N ILE A 130 16.36 -10.43 -27.80
CA ILE A 130 16.93 -11.52 -28.59
C ILE A 130 16.41 -11.44 -30.02
N LYS A 131 17.23 -11.77 -31.02
CA LYS A 131 16.74 -11.93 -32.40
C LYS A 131 15.83 -13.15 -32.49
N ARG A 132 14.75 -13.06 -33.26
CA ARG A 132 13.82 -14.19 -33.41
C ARG A 132 14.52 -15.44 -33.94
N GLN A 133 15.37 -15.27 -34.96
CA GLN A 133 16.13 -16.36 -35.54
C GLN A 133 17.05 -17.03 -34.49
N GLU A 134 17.67 -16.24 -33.62
CA GLU A 134 18.51 -16.76 -32.53
C GLU A 134 17.67 -17.55 -31.54
N LEU A 135 16.51 -17.02 -31.09
CA LEU A 135 15.60 -17.75 -30.21
C LEU A 135 15.13 -19.08 -30.84
N GLU A 136 14.73 -19.06 -32.11
CA GLU A 136 14.21 -20.23 -32.84
C GLU A 136 15.25 -21.33 -33.00
N THR A 137 16.54 -20.99 -33.00
CA THR A 137 17.65 -21.96 -33.02
C THR A 137 18.20 -22.31 -31.63
N SER A 138 17.75 -21.60 -30.59
CA SER A 138 18.23 -21.77 -29.23
C SER A 138 17.55 -22.92 -28.49
N LYS A 139 18.18 -23.35 -27.39
CA LYS A 139 17.61 -24.35 -26.45
C LYS A 139 16.42 -23.84 -25.62
N HIS A 140 16.17 -22.52 -25.64
CA HIS A 140 15.17 -21.84 -24.81
C HIS A 140 13.75 -21.94 -25.36
N LEU A 141 13.60 -22.18 -26.67
CA LEU A 141 12.31 -22.43 -27.29
C LEU A 141 12.10 -23.95 -27.40
N ARG A 142 11.15 -24.49 -26.65
CA ARG A 142 10.77 -25.91 -26.67
C ARG A 142 9.27 -26.04 -26.75
N ASP A 143 8.79 -26.96 -27.59
CA ASP A 143 7.36 -27.21 -27.77
C ASP A 143 6.56 -25.93 -28.03
N ASP A 144 7.08 -25.10 -28.94
CA ASP A 144 6.53 -23.77 -29.30
C ASP A 144 6.37 -22.81 -28.11
N SER A 145 7.16 -23.00 -27.05
CA SER A 145 7.03 -22.27 -25.79
C SER A 145 8.40 -21.88 -25.22
N PHE A 146 8.46 -20.74 -24.54
CA PHE A 146 9.67 -20.31 -23.83
C PHE A 146 9.30 -19.54 -22.56
N THR A 147 10.23 -19.49 -21.61
CA THR A 147 10.00 -18.88 -20.29
C THR A 147 11.06 -17.84 -19.97
N VAL A 148 10.61 -16.67 -19.51
CA VAL A 148 11.47 -15.56 -19.08
C VAL A 148 11.22 -15.25 -17.61
N ARG A 149 12.30 -15.13 -16.84
CA ARG A 149 12.30 -14.56 -15.50
C ARG A 149 12.60 -13.07 -15.58
N CYS A 150 11.84 -12.28 -14.82
CA CYS A 150 12.11 -10.89 -14.53
C CYS A 150 12.39 -10.77 -13.03
N ASP A 151 13.65 -10.55 -12.66
CA ASP A 151 14.08 -10.23 -11.29
C ASP A 151 14.00 -8.70 -11.10
N ILE A 152 13.42 -8.25 -9.99
CA ILE A 152 13.21 -6.82 -9.68
C ILE A 152 13.73 -6.54 -8.27
N VAL A 153 14.56 -5.52 -8.13
CA VAL A 153 15.03 -4.98 -6.86
C VAL A 153 14.61 -3.52 -6.76
N VAL A 154 13.61 -3.23 -5.94
CA VAL A 154 13.13 -1.88 -5.66
C VAL A 154 14.02 -1.27 -4.59
N ILE A 155 14.53 -0.06 -4.85
CA ILE A 155 15.38 0.70 -3.95
C ILE A 155 14.52 1.74 -3.23
N ASN A 156 14.31 1.53 -1.93
CA ASN A 156 13.63 2.46 -1.03
C ASN A 156 14.60 3.55 -0.53
N GLU A 157 14.08 4.55 0.19
CA GLU A 157 14.87 5.65 0.72
C GLU A 157 16.08 5.18 1.56
N PHE A 158 17.20 5.90 1.40
CA PHE A 158 18.42 5.65 2.17
C PHE A 158 18.19 5.98 3.64
N ARG A 159 18.38 5.00 4.53
CA ARG A 159 18.35 5.22 5.97
C ARG A 159 19.77 5.33 6.50
N THR A 160 20.03 6.38 7.27
CA THR A 160 21.15 6.40 8.20
C THR A 160 20.78 5.55 9.40
N GLU A 161 21.27 4.31 9.42
CA GLU A 161 21.18 3.46 10.60
C GLU A 161 22.51 3.57 11.36
N GLY A 162 22.44 3.92 12.64
CA GLY A 162 23.47 3.48 13.57
C GLY A 162 23.38 1.97 13.63
N THR A 163 24.48 1.25 13.39
CA THR A 163 24.48 -0.21 13.35
C THR A 163 24.01 -0.78 14.68
N ALA A 164 22.75 -1.20 14.74
CA ALA A 164 22.35 -2.35 15.53
C ALA A 164 22.46 -3.58 14.60
N ASP A 165 23.65 -4.15 14.60
CA ASP A 165 24.01 -5.54 14.25
C ASP A 165 23.25 -6.24 13.11
N ALA A 166 23.86 -6.26 11.92
CA ALA A 166 23.71 -7.36 10.97
C ALA A 166 24.63 -8.53 11.39
N ALA A 167 24.01 -9.58 11.92
CA ALA A 167 24.46 -10.97 11.98
C ALA A 167 25.93 -11.23 12.36
N THR A 168 26.25 -11.07 13.64
CA THR A 168 26.90 -12.19 14.35
C THR A 168 25.94 -13.39 14.35
N PRO A 169 26.39 -14.66 14.41
CA PRO A 169 25.46 -15.76 14.62
C PRO A 169 24.66 -15.44 15.89
N ALA A 170 23.39 -15.12 15.74
CA ALA A 170 22.57 -14.67 16.84
C ALA A 170 22.30 -15.88 17.74
N PHE A 171 23.13 -16.07 18.76
CA PHE A 171 22.88 -17.04 19.83
C PHE A 171 21.57 -16.73 20.57
N VAL A 172 20.99 -15.55 20.36
CA VAL A 172 19.75 -15.08 20.94
C VAL A 172 18.89 -14.44 19.85
N THR A 173 17.71 -15.01 19.60
CA THR A 173 16.68 -14.43 18.73
C THR A 173 15.84 -13.45 19.55
N VAL A 174 15.78 -12.18 19.13
CA VAL A 174 14.85 -11.19 19.72
C VAL A 174 13.50 -11.32 19.01
N PRO A 175 12.40 -11.64 19.72
CA PRO A 175 11.08 -11.73 19.10
C PRO A 175 10.58 -10.34 18.68
N SER A 176 9.67 -10.32 17.69
CA SER A 176 8.97 -9.09 17.30
C SER A 176 8.15 -8.54 18.47
N SER A 177 7.93 -7.22 18.47
CA SER A 177 7.11 -6.58 19.49
C SER A 177 5.68 -7.12 19.44
N ASN A 178 5.22 -7.63 20.58
CA ASN A 178 3.86 -8.11 20.80
C ASN A 178 3.06 -7.17 21.72
N LEU A 179 3.51 -5.92 21.89
CA LEU A 179 2.82 -4.92 22.72
C LEU A 179 1.36 -4.72 22.30
N HIS A 180 1.10 -4.69 20.99
CA HIS A 180 -0.26 -4.59 20.44
C HIS A 180 -1.15 -5.75 20.88
N GLN A 181 -0.60 -6.97 21.01
CA GLN A 181 -1.33 -8.14 21.50
C GLN A 181 -1.60 -8.01 22.99
N HIS A 182 -0.61 -7.62 23.79
CA HIS A 182 -0.79 -7.43 25.24
C HIS A 182 -1.83 -6.34 25.56
N LEU A 183 -1.86 -5.25 24.80
CA LEU A 183 -2.88 -4.21 24.95
C LEU A 183 -4.25 -4.67 24.40
N GLY A 184 -4.28 -5.42 23.31
CA GLY A 184 -5.51 -6.07 22.83
C GLY A 184 -6.11 -7.01 23.87
N ASP A 185 -5.27 -7.83 24.52
CA ASP A 185 -5.67 -8.73 25.61
C ASP A 185 -6.17 -7.95 26.84
N LEU A 186 -5.57 -6.79 27.13
CA LEU A 186 -6.04 -5.90 28.19
C LEU A 186 -7.48 -5.41 27.92
N LEU A 187 -7.78 -5.03 26.67
CA LEU A 187 -9.15 -4.67 26.26
C LEU A 187 -10.10 -5.88 26.35
N LEU A 188 -9.68 -7.06 25.89
CA LEU A 188 -10.51 -8.27 25.89
C LEU A 188 -10.81 -8.82 27.29
N THR A 189 -9.85 -8.74 28.20
CA THR A 189 -10.00 -9.24 29.58
C THR A 189 -10.62 -8.22 30.52
N GLU A 190 -10.74 -6.96 30.10
CA GLU A 190 -11.29 -5.84 30.88
C GLU A 190 -10.57 -5.62 32.23
N LYS A 191 -9.36 -6.18 32.38
CA LYS A 191 -8.66 -6.23 33.66
C LYS A 191 -8.16 -4.84 34.04
N GLY A 192 -8.77 -4.26 35.06
CA GLY A 192 -8.41 -2.93 35.55
C GLY A 192 -9.09 -1.80 34.79
N ALA A 193 -10.15 -2.10 34.03
CA ALA A 193 -11.00 -1.10 33.40
C ALA A 193 -11.57 -0.14 34.44
N ASP A 194 -11.45 1.15 34.16
CA ASP A 194 -11.83 2.27 35.03
C ASP A 194 -12.87 3.19 34.37
N VAL A 195 -13.38 2.80 33.20
CA VAL A 195 -14.50 3.45 32.50
C VAL A 195 -15.35 2.41 31.77
N VAL A 196 -16.66 2.68 31.64
CA VAL A 196 -17.59 1.90 30.85
C VAL A 196 -18.30 2.83 29.88
N PHE A 197 -18.36 2.46 28.60
CA PHE A 197 -19.11 3.17 27.57
C PHE A 197 -20.42 2.44 27.27
N ASP A 198 -21.53 3.16 27.08
CA ASP A 198 -22.79 2.64 26.56
C ASP A 198 -23.02 3.17 25.15
N VAL A 199 -23.08 2.25 24.18
CA VAL A 199 -23.21 2.54 22.75
C VAL A 199 -24.40 1.76 22.22
N GLY A 200 -25.54 2.43 22.08
CA GLY A 200 -26.78 1.82 21.61
C GLY A 200 -27.29 0.69 22.51
N GLY A 201 -27.06 0.77 23.83
CA GLY A 201 -27.45 -0.24 24.81
C GLY A 201 -26.42 -1.37 25.00
N VAL A 202 -25.29 -1.33 24.27
CA VAL A 202 -24.17 -2.27 24.45
C VAL A 202 -23.08 -1.59 25.27
N THR A 203 -22.66 -2.23 26.35
CA THR A 203 -21.63 -1.70 27.24
C THR A 203 -20.23 -2.20 26.87
N PHE A 204 -19.24 -1.32 26.95
CA PHE A 204 -17.82 -1.60 26.69
C PHE A 204 -16.97 -1.10 27.85
N ALA A 205 -16.32 -2.00 28.58
CA ALA A 205 -15.33 -1.62 29.59
C ALA A 205 -13.99 -1.25 28.93
N ALA A 206 -13.34 -0.19 29.42
CA ALA A 206 -12.08 0.31 28.86
C ALA A 206 -11.22 1.02 29.92
N HIS A 207 -10.07 1.53 29.48
CA HIS A 207 -9.04 2.15 30.32
C HIS A 207 -8.85 3.61 29.91
N ARG A 208 -9.15 4.54 30.82
CA ARG A 208 -9.12 5.98 30.57
C ARG A 208 -7.74 6.44 30.11
N CYS A 209 -6.68 5.94 30.74
CA CYS A 209 -5.30 6.31 30.39
C CYS A 209 -4.90 5.88 28.98
N VAL A 210 -5.33 4.69 28.52
CA VAL A 210 -5.06 4.21 27.16
C VAL A 210 -5.81 5.06 26.15
N LEU A 211 -7.11 5.30 26.38
CA LEU A 211 -7.94 6.11 25.48
C LEU A 211 -7.42 7.55 25.36
N ALA A 212 -7.14 8.20 26.48
CA ALA A 212 -6.65 9.57 26.53
C ALA A 212 -5.26 9.75 25.90
N THR A 213 -4.40 8.73 25.99
CA THR A 213 -3.08 8.77 25.34
C THR A 213 -3.20 8.72 23.81
N ARG A 214 -4.23 8.04 23.30
CA ARG A 214 -4.38 7.73 21.88
C ARG A 214 -5.30 8.70 21.14
N SER A 215 -6.20 9.37 21.86
CA SER A 215 -7.13 10.35 21.30
C SER A 215 -7.16 11.61 22.17
N PRO A 216 -6.89 12.80 21.61
CA PRO A 216 -7.05 14.04 22.35
C PRO A 216 -8.51 14.33 22.73
N VAL A 217 -9.47 13.80 21.97
CA VAL A 217 -10.91 13.93 22.25
C VAL A 217 -11.26 13.10 23.48
N PHE A 218 -10.86 11.83 23.54
CA PHE A 218 -11.03 11.03 24.77
C PHE A 218 -10.26 11.63 25.95
N SER A 219 -9.09 12.23 25.71
CA SER A 219 -8.33 12.92 26.77
C SER A 219 -9.13 14.07 27.38
N ALA A 220 -9.72 14.92 26.54
CA ALA A 220 -10.56 16.03 26.97
C ALA A 220 -11.89 15.56 27.60
N GLU A 221 -12.53 14.53 27.04
CA GLU A 221 -13.80 13.99 27.53
C GLU A 221 -13.63 13.31 28.90
N LEU A 222 -12.58 12.53 29.07
CA LEU A 222 -12.36 11.76 30.30
C LEU A 222 -11.66 12.60 31.37
N PHE A 223 -10.61 13.34 31.03
CA PHE A 223 -9.78 14.07 32.01
C PHE A 223 -9.98 15.60 31.99
N GLY A 224 -10.89 16.11 31.16
CA GLY A 224 -11.22 17.53 31.13
C GLY A 224 -12.04 18.00 32.33
N THR A 225 -12.20 19.32 32.43
CA THR A 225 -12.86 20.00 33.57
C THR A 225 -14.39 19.96 33.52
N MET A 226 -15.00 19.29 32.54
CA MET A 226 -16.45 19.21 32.37
C MET A 226 -17.02 17.92 33.00
N LYS A 227 -17.85 18.10 34.05
CA LYS A 227 -18.89 17.27 34.72
C LYS A 227 -18.94 15.72 34.67
N GLU A 228 -18.26 15.02 33.78
CA GLU A 228 -18.21 13.56 33.75
C GLU A 228 -17.05 12.98 34.58
N SER A 229 -16.22 13.86 35.18
CA SER A 229 -15.02 13.47 35.94
C SER A 229 -15.28 12.80 37.29
N ASP A 230 -16.49 12.93 37.87
CA ASP A 230 -16.68 12.72 39.31
C ASP A 230 -17.61 11.56 39.71
N ALA A 231 -18.06 10.72 38.78
CA ALA A 231 -18.80 9.52 39.14
C ALA A 231 -18.33 8.33 38.31
N ALA A 232 -18.32 7.14 38.92
CA ALA A 232 -18.22 5.83 38.28
C ALA A 232 -19.42 5.59 37.34
N GLY A 233 -19.55 6.46 36.35
CA GLY A 233 -20.68 6.61 35.45
C GLY A 233 -20.34 6.04 34.10
N VAL A 234 -21.36 5.44 33.50
CA VAL A 234 -21.32 4.95 32.13
C VAL A 234 -21.29 6.16 31.19
N VAL A 235 -20.27 6.26 30.35
CA VAL A 235 -20.14 7.30 29.31
C VAL A 235 -21.00 6.91 28.13
N ARG A 236 -21.97 7.75 27.75
CA ARG A 236 -22.86 7.44 26.62
C ARG A 236 -22.24 7.93 25.34
N VAL A 237 -22.21 7.06 24.33
CA VAL A 237 -21.78 7.43 22.98
C VAL A 237 -22.98 7.36 22.05
N ASP A 238 -23.55 8.52 21.79
CA ASP A 238 -24.66 8.68 20.86
C ASP A 238 -24.18 8.66 19.40
N GLU A 239 -25.10 8.30 18.50
CA GLU A 239 -24.90 8.33 17.04
C GLU A 239 -23.73 7.48 16.53
N MET A 240 -23.47 6.34 17.18
CA MET A 240 -22.51 5.35 16.70
C MET A 240 -23.01 3.93 16.93
N GLU A 241 -22.80 3.08 15.94
CA GLU A 241 -23.11 1.65 16.06
C GLU A 241 -22.10 0.94 16.95
N ALA A 242 -22.57 0.00 17.78
CA ALA A 242 -21.72 -0.78 18.68
C ALA A 242 -20.57 -1.51 17.94
N ARG A 243 -20.81 -1.99 16.70
CA ARG A 243 -19.76 -2.64 15.88
C ARG A 243 -18.64 -1.67 15.48
N VAL A 244 -18.98 -0.42 15.19
CA VAL A 244 -18.02 0.63 14.81
C VAL A 244 -17.22 1.07 16.04
N PHE A 245 -17.88 1.25 17.18
CA PHE A 245 -17.18 1.59 18.42
C PHE A 245 -16.22 0.48 18.88
N LYS A 246 -16.63 -0.79 18.72
CA LYS A 246 -15.74 -1.93 18.99
C LYS A 246 -14.50 -1.90 18.09
N ALA A 247 -14.67 -1.61 16.80
CA ALA A 247 -13.58 -1.42 15.85
C ALA A 247 -12.65 -0.26 16.23
N LEU A 248 -13.23 0.87 16.67
CA LEU A 248 -12.50 2.03 17.17
C LEU A 248 -11.63 1.66 18.39
N LEU A 249 -12.22 1.00 19.39
CA LEU A 249 -11.49 0.54 20.58
C LEU A 249 -10.38 -0.45 20.19
N TYR A 250 -10.65 -1.39 19.30
CA TYR A 250 -9.62 -2.32 18.82
C TYR A 250 -8.41 -1.56 18.24
N PHE A 251 -8.64 -0.56 17.39
CA PHE A 251 -7.56 0.26 16.85
C PHE A 251 -6.82 1.05 17.94
N VAL A 252 -7.54 1.63 18.90
CA VAL A 252 -6.93 2.41 19.98
C VAL A 252 -5.89 1.58 20.76
N TYR A 253 -6.19 0.31 21.06
CA TYR A 253 -5.32 -0.57 21.83
C TYR A 253 -4.24 -1.26 21.01
N THR A 254 -4.56 -1.65 19.77
CA THR A 254 -3.66 -2.48 18.97
C THR A 254 -2.90 -1.71 17.88
N ASP A 255 -3.37 -0.52 17.52
CA ASP A 255 -2.86 0.28 16.40
C ASP A 255 -2.95 -0.47 15.05
N LEU A 256 -3.88 -1.44 14.97
CA LEU A 256 -4.17 -2.25 13.79
C LEU A 256 -5.58 -1.93 13.28
N PHE A 257 -5.76 -2.00 11.96
CA PHE A 257 -7.09 -1.89 11.38
C PHE A 257 -7.90 -3.15 11.74
N PRO A 258 -9.17 -3.00 12.17
CA PRO A 258 -10.01 -4.14 12.50
C PRO A 258 -10.23 -4.99 11.24
N GLU A 259 -9.84 -6.26 11.30
CA GLU A 259 -10.12 -7.19 10.21
C GLU A 259 -11.61 -7.55 10.21
N PRO A 260 -12.31 -7.48 9.06
CA PRO A 260 -13.68 -7.93 8.96
C PRO A 260 -13.73 -9.43 9.24
N ARG A 261 -14.74 -9.89 9.98
CA ARG A 261 -14.92 -11.34 10.15
C ARG A 261 -15.34 -11.92 8.81
N LYS A 262 -14.79 -13.09 8.44
CA LYS A 262 -15.17 -13.78 7.20
C LYS A 262 -16.68 -13.98 7.17
N GLY A 263 -17.35 -13.34 6.19
CA GLY A 263 -18.80 -13.43 5.98
C GLY A 263 -19.60 -12.21 6.45
N GLU A 264 -18.95 -11.13 6.92
CA GLU A 264 -19.63 -9.85 7.14
C GLU A 264 -19.86 -9.15 5.79
N GLU A 265 -21.11 -9.17 5.34
CA GLU A 265 -21.60 -8.27 4.29
C GLU A 265 -21.55 -6.83 4.86
N GLU A 266 -21.21 -5.82 4.03
CA GLU A 266 -21.08 -4.38 4.40
C GLU A 266 -19.71 -3.89 4.94
N GLU A 267 -18.59 -4.48 4.51
CA GLU A 267 -17.24 -4.01 4.89
C GLU A 267 -17.00 -2.52 4.55
N ASP A 268 -17.49 -2.06 3.41
CA ASP A 268 -17.39 -0.67 2.95
C ASP A 268 -18.22 0.29 3.81
N VAL A 269 -19.41 -0.13 4.27
CA VAL A 269 -20.28 0.68 5.15
C VAL A 269 -19.65 0.81 6.54
N VAL A 270 -19.13 -0.29 7.10
CA VAL A 270 -18.41 -0.24 8.38
C VAL A 270 -17.18 0.66 8.26
N CYS A 271 -16.45 0.59 7.14
CA CYS A 271 -15.31 1.46 6.90
C CYS A 271 -15.70 2.95 6.77
N GLN A 272 -16.84 3.26 6.15
CA GLN A 272 -17.39 4.61 6.10
C GLN A 272 -17.70 5.14 7.51
N HIS A 273 -18.45 4.39 8.32
CA HIS A 273 -18.77 4.82 9.68
C HIS A 273 -17.53 4.88 10.58
N LEU A 274 -16.55 4.01 10.36
CA LEU A 274 -15.28 4.04 11.09
C LEU A 274 -14.44 5.27 10.72
N LEU A 275 -14.50 5.75 9.48
CA LEU A 275 -13.88 7.02 9.08
C LEU A 275 -14.49 8.18 9.85
N VAL A 276 -15.82 8.25 9.92
CA VAL A 276 -16.55 9.27 10.70
C VAL A 276 -16.13 9.23 12.17
N ALA A 277 -16.05 8.03 12.76
CA ALA A 277 -15.61 7.86 14.14
C ALA A 277 -14.13 8.25 14.33
N ALA A 278 -13.25 7.89 13.40
CA ALA A 278 -11.85 8.25 13.45
C ALA A 278 -11.65 9.78 13.42
N ASP A 279 -12.41 10.48 12.59
CA ASP A 279 -12.42 11.94 12.53
C ASP A 279 -12.98 12.54 13.84
N ARG A 280 -14.13 12.04 14.32
CA ARG A 280 -14.75 12.48 15.59
C ARG A 280 -13.81 12.39 16.78
N TYR A 281 -13.00 11.32 16.86
CA TYR A 281 -12.05 11.10 17.95
C TYR A 281 -10.61 11.54 17.63
N ASN A 282 -10.40 12.22 16.50
CA ASN A 282 -9.11 12.72 16.04
C ASN A 282 -8.01 11.63 16.01
N LEU A 283 -8.33 10.48 15.41
CA LEU A 283 -7.45 9.34 15.19
C LEU A 283 -6.93 9.35 13.74
N GLU A 284 -6.03 10.28 13.44
CA GLU A 284 -5.57 10.58 12.07
C GLU A 284 -5.08 9.35 11.30
N ARG A 285 -4.29 8.48 11.95
CA ARG A 285 -3.80 7.25 11.30
C ARG A 285 -4.95 6.31 10.91
N LEU A 286 -5.96 6.13 11.76
CA LEU A 286 -7.12 5.31 11.44
C LEU A 286 -7.94 5.92 10.30
N LYS A 287 -8.11 7.25 10.32
CA LYS A 287 -8.80 8.00 9.26
C LYS A 287 -8.15 7.76 7.90
N LEU A 288 -6.82 7.89 7.80
CA LEU A 288 -6.06 7.61 6.58
C LEU A 288 -6.15 6.15 6.14
N MET A 289 -6.17 5.20 7.08
CA MET A 289 -6.38 3.77 6.75
C MET A 289 -7.79 3.53 6.18
N CYS A 290 -8.81 4.23 6.70
CA CYS A 290 -10.16 4.17 6.14
C CYS A 290 -10.19 4.79 4.73
N GLU A 291 -9.50 5.91 4.50
CA GLU A 291 -9.38 6.51 3.15
C GLU A 291 -8.77 5.52 2.15
N ASP A 292 -7.63 4.90 2.46
CA ASP A 292 -6.97 3.92 1.57
C ASP A 292 -7.88 2.74 1.24
N ARG A 293 -8.66 2.27 2.22
CA ARG A 293 -9.57 1.15 2.03
C ARG A 293 -10.76 1.55 1.17
N LEU A 294 -11.40 2.69 1.45
CA LEU A 294 -12.54 3.20 0.68
C LEU A 294 -12.20 3.51 -0.77
N CYS A 295 -10.97 3.93 -1.07
CA CYS A 295 -10.49 4.08 -2.45
C CYS A 295 -10.70 2.82 -3.31
N LYS A 296 -10.65 1.62 -2.71
CA LYS A 296 -10.81 0.33 -3.40
C LYS A 296 -12.28 -0.02 -3.67
N TYR A 297 -13.22 0.67 -3.01
CA TYR A 297 -14.66 0.46 -3.15
C TYR A 297 -15.34 1.55 -3.99
N VAL A 298 -14.59 2.46 -4.61
CA VAL A 298 -15.15 3.50 -5.49
C VAL A 298 -15.66 2.88 -6.79
N ASP A 299 -16.98 2.91 -6.96
CA ASP A 299 -17.67 2.48 -8.17
C ASP A 299 -18.88 3.38 -8.50
N VAL A 300 -19.66 3.02 -9.52
CA VAL A 300 -20.81 3.82 -9.97
C VAL A 300 -21.89 3.97 -8.88
N GLY A 301 -22.09 2.94 -8.04
CA GLY A 301 -23.08 2.94 -6.97
C GLY A 301 -22.60 3.65 -5.70
N THR A 302 -21.30 3.61 -5.42
CA THR A 302 -20.74 4.10 -4.14
C THR A 302 -20.06 5.47 -4.24
N VAL A 303 -19.61 5.92 -5.42
CA VAL A 303 -18.79 7.14 -5.54
C VAL A 303 -19.49 8.38 -4.98
N ALA A 304 -20.82 8.49 -5.10
CA ALA A 304 -21.54 9.65 -4.58
C ALA A 304 -21.53 9.73 -3.04
N THR A 305 -21.70 8.59 -2.37
CA THR A 305 -21.67 8.52 -0.90
C THR A 305 -20.26 8.72 -0.39
N ILE A 306 -19.28 8.02 -0.98
CA ILE A 306 -17.86 8.14 -0.63
C ILE A 306 -17.34 9.57 -0.85
N LEU A 307 -17.72 10.23 -1.94
CA LEU A 307 -17.31 11.60 -2.23
C LEU A 307 -17.96 12.61 -1.27
N THR A 308 -19.22 12.41 -0.88
CA THR A 308 -19.88 13.22 0.16
C THR A 308 -19.12 13.09 1.48
N LEU A 309 -18.80 11.86 1.87
CA LEU A 309 -18.08 11.55 3.10
C LEU A 309 -16.66 12.15 3.09
N ALA A 310 -15.98 12.10 1.94
CA ALA A 310 -14.65 12.67 1.79
C ALA A 310 -14.64 14.20 1.94
N GLU A 311 -15.68 14.88 1.47
CA GLU A 311 -15.82 16.34 1.67
C GLU A 311 -16.13 16.67 3.13
N GLN A 312 -17.11 15.99 3.73
CA GLN A 312 -17.57 16.25 5.10
C GLN A 312 -16.46 16.08 6.14
N HIS A 313 -15.59 15.10 5.93
CA HIS A 313 -14.49 14.78 6.85
C HIS A 313 -13.13 15.25 6.35
N TYR A 314 -13.06 16.11 5.33
CA TYR A 314 -11.81 16.66 4.81
C TYR A 314 -10.74 15.59 4.49
N CYS A 315 -11.12 14.61 3.67
CA CYS A 315 -10.29 13.49 3.22
C CYS A 315 -9.79 13.71 1.78
N PRO A 316 -8.65 14.41 1.57
CA PRO A 316 -8.21 14.82 0.25
C PRO A 316 -7.78 13.64 -0.63
N GLY A 317 -7.23 12.57 -0.04
CA GLY A 317 -6.82 11.37 -0.78
C GLY A 317 -8.02 10.66 -1.38
N LEU A 318 -9.05 10.46 -0.55
CA LEU A 318 -10.30 9.84 -0.97
C LEU A 318 -11.08 10.69 -1.99
N LYS A 319 -11.14 12.02 -1.78
CA LYS A 319 -11.77 12.97 -2.74
C LYS A 319 -11.09 12.89 -4.10
N LYS A 320 -9.75 12.85 -4.13
CA LYS A 320 -8.97 12.72 -5.38
C LYS A 320 -9.28 11.42 -6.11
N ALA A 321 -9.33 10.28 -5.41
CA ALA A 321 -9.67 8.99 -6.01
C ALA A 321 -11.07 8.98 -6.63
N CYS A 322 -12.06 9.59 -5.96
CA CYS A 322 -13.40 9.78 -6.50
C CYS A 322 -13.40 10.62 -7.77
N PHE A 323 -12.65 11.72 -7.80
CA PHE A 323 -12.53 12.58 -8.97
C PHE A 323 -11.87 11.87 -10.15
N GLU A 324 -10.80 11.12 -9.90
CA GLU A 324 -10.13 10.31 -10.92
C GLU A 324 -11.07 9.26 -11.52
N PHE A 325 -11.90 8.61 -10.70
CA PHE A 325 -12.93 7.70 -11.19
C PHE A 325 -13.98 8.41 -12.09
N LEU A 326 -14.38 9.64 -11.70
CA LEU A 326 -15.34 10.47 -12.43
C LEU A 326 -14.74 11.16 -13.68
N SER A 327 -13.42 11.22 -13.83
CA SER A 327 -12.76 11.75 -15.03
C SER A 327 -13.11 10.95 -16.29
N SER A 328 -13.52 9.68 -16.16
CA SER A 328 -14.06 8.90 -17.27
C SER A 328 -15.48 9.35 -17.62
N GLY A 329 -15.68 9.87 -18.84
CA GLY A 329 -17.00 10.29 -19.32
C GLY A 329 -18.06 9.18 -19.38
N ALA A 330 -17.67 7.90 -19.37
CA ALA A 330 -18.60 6.78 -19.22
C ALA A 330 -19.09 6.64 -17.77
N ASN A 331 -18.16 6.69 -16.81
CA ASN A 331 -18.47 6.62 -15.38
C ASN A 331 -19.30 7.82 -14.94
N LEU A 332 -18.91 9.02 -15.36
CA LEU A 332 -19.64 10.25 -15.04
C LEU A 332 -21.10 10.20 -15.49
N ARG A 333 -21.36 9.74 -16.73
CA ARG A 333 -22.73 9.60 -17.24
C ARG A 333 -23.54 8.57 -16.47
N ALA A 334 -22.93 7.43 -16.11
CA ALA A 334 -23.58 6.39 -15.34
C ALA A 334 -23.95 6.89 -13.93
N VAL A 335 -23.02 7.60 -13.27
CA VAL A 335 -23.21 8.17 -11.93
C VAL A 335 -24.23 9.31 -11.95
N ALA A 336 -24.17 10.21 -12.95
CA ALA A 336 -25.07 11.35 -13.06
C ALA A 336 -26.54 10.95 -13.29
N ALA A 337 -26.79 9.74 -13.83
CA ALA A 337 -28.13 9.19 -13.94
C ALA A 337 -28.69 8.69 -12.60
N GLY A 338 -27.83 8.44 -11.60
CA GLY A 338 -28.20 7.94 -10.28
C GLY A 338 -28.73 9.02 -9.33
N GLU A 339 -29.62 8.62 -8.41
CA GLU A 339 -30.17 9.51 -7.38
C GLU A 339 -29.09 10.00 -6.39
N GLY A 340 -28.06 9.19 -6.12
CA GLY A 340 -26.96 9.57 -5.23
C GLY A 340 -26.20 10.81 -5.70
N PHE A 341 -25.99 10.96 -7.00
CA PHE A 341 -25.32 12.13 -7.58
C PHE A 341 -26.20 13.40 -7.53
N LYS A 342 -27.52 13.24 -7.68
CA LYS A 342 -28.47 14.35 -7.50
C LYS A 342 -28.49 14.84 -6.06
N HIS A 343 -28.40 13.92 -5.10
CA HIS A 343 -28.29 14.26 -3.68
C HIS A 343 -26.97 15.00 -3.40
N LEU A 344 -25.84 14.47 -3.88
CA LEU A 344 -24.52 15.12 -3.79
C LEU A 344 -24.56 16.56 -4.31
N SER A 345 -25.15 16.78 -5.49
CA SER A 345 -25.26 18.12 -6.09
C SER A 345 -26.06 19.11 -5.25
N ARG A 346 -26.98 18.64 -4.39
CA ARG A 346 -27.77 19.50 -3.48
C ARG A 346 -27.05 19.71 -2.15
N SER A 347 -26.41 18.67 -1.62
CA SER A 347 -25.75 18.70 -0.32
C SER A 347 -24.39 19.39 -0.36
N CYS A 348 -23.65 19.30 -1.47
CA CYS A 348 -22.30 19.82 -1.61
C CYS A 348 -22.09 20.52 -2.96
N PRO A 349 -22.59 21.77 -3.13
CA PRO A 349 -22.45 22.52 -4.39
C PRO A 349 -20.98 22.80 -4.78
N SER A 350 -20.09 23.00 -3.80
CA SER A 350 -18.65 23.23 -4.00
C SER A 350 -17.99 22.10 -4.81
N ILE A 351 -18.33 20.85 -4.50
CA ILE A 351 -17.81 19.67 -5.18
C ILE A 351 -18.19 19.69 -6.67
N MET A 352 -19.38 20.17 -7.00
CA MET A 352 -19.83 20.27 -8.40
C MET A 352 -19.05 21.31 -9.18
N GLU A 353 -18.77 22.46 -8.57
CA GLU A 353 -17.91 23.49 -9.18
C GLU A 353 -16.51 22.95 -9.45
N GLU A 354 -15.91 22.25 -8.48
CA GLU A 354 -14.60 21.61 -8.63
C GLU A 354 -14.58 20.54 -9.72
N LEU A 355 -15.63 19.70 -9.78
CA LEU A 355 -15.79 18.68 -10.83
C LEU A 355 -15.86 19.31 -12.23
N VAL A 356 -16.61 20.41 -12.39
CA VAL A 356 -16.71 21.14 -13.66
C VAL A 356 -15.35 21.70 -14.07
N VAL A 357 -14.60 22.29 -13.12
CA VAL A 357 -13.24 22.80 -13.39
C VAL A 357 -12.27 21.68 -13.76
N MET A 358 -12.40 20.50 -13.16
CA MET A 358 -11.56 19.34 -13.46
C MET A 358 -11.84 18.78 -14.86
N LEU A 359 -13.12 18.66 -15.24
CA LEU A 359 -13.55 18.12 -16.53
C LEU A 359 -13.41 19.10 -17.71
N GLY A 360 -13.25 20.40 -17.42
CA GLY A 360 -13.02 21.44 -18.42
C GLY A 360 -11.56 21.60 -18.87
N LYS A 361 -10.64 20.82 -18.29
CA LYS A 361 -9.23 20.70 -18.70
C LYS A 361 -9.06 19.46 -19.56
#